data_AF-A0A3D1IUS6-F1
#
_entry.id   AF-A0A3D1IUS6-F1
#
_cell.length_a   1.000
_cell.length_b   1.000
_cell.length_c   1.000
_cell.angle_alpha   90.00
_cell.angle_beta   90.00
_cell.angle_gamma   90.00
#
_symmetry.space_group_name_H-M   'P 1'
#
loop_
_entity.id
_entity.type
_entity.pdbx_description
1 polymer ?
#
loop_
_entity_poly.entity_id
_entity_poly.type
_entity_poly.pdbx_seq_one_letter_code
_entity_poly.pdbx_strand_id
1 'polypeptide(L)' 'RFQEAYDTLSPVAKRFPHDEAIPYNLACYKCQSGELGEAREWLERALKVGDSKRVKKMAATDPDLMPLWEQGVKIN' A
#
# COMPACT_ATOMS: atom_id res chain seq x y z
N ARG A 1 -10.62 -0.46 15.64
CA ARG A 1 -9.71 -1.44 15.02
C ARG A 1 -8.98 -0.89 13.79
N PHE A 2 -9.65 -0.25 12.85
CA PHE A 2 -9.02 0.18 11.58
C PHE A 2 -8.28 1.53 11.64
N GLN A 3 -8.83 2.49 12.38
CA GLN A 3 -8.16 3.77 12.64
C GLN A 3 -6.84 3.59 13.42
N GLU A 4 -6.78 2.61 14.33
CA GLU A 4 -5.61 2.35 15.18
C GLU A 4 -4.38 1.91 14.38
N ALA A 5 -4.56 1.10 13.33
CA ALA A 5 -3.45 0.70 12.46
C ALA A 5 -2.90 1.88 11.67
N TYR A 6 -3.78 2.72 11.12
CA TYR A 6 -3.39 3.94 10.42
C TYR A 6 -2.67 4.95 11.34
N ASP A 7 -3.25 5.20 12.51
CA ASP A 7 -2.71 6.13 13.51
C ASP A 7 -1.37 5.65 14.08
N THR A 8 -1.15 4.33 14.12
CA THR A 8 0.13 3.74 14.54
C THR A 8 1.19 3.81 13.43
N LEU A 9 0.81 3.55 12.18
CA LEU A 9 1.75 3.45 11.07
C LEU A 9 2.15 4.81 10.48
N SER A 10 1.25 5.79 10.47
CA SER A 10 1.50 7.12 9.91
C SER A 10 2.67 7.89 10.56
N PRO A 11 2.84 7.90 11.90
CA PRO A 11 4.01 8.50 12.54
C PRO A 11 5.30 7.72 12.28
N VAL A 12 5.22 6.40 12.12
CA VAL A 12 6.36 5.50 11.89
C VAL A 12 6.88 5.63 10.46
N ALA A 13 6.01 5.90 9.48
CA ALA A 13 6.38 6.20 8.10
C ALA A 13 7.38 7.38 8.01
N LYS A 14 7.23 8.38 8.88
CA LYS A 14 8.15 9.53 8.95
C LYS A 14 9.53 9.18 9.51
N ARG A 15 9.62 8.08 10.27
CA ARG A 15 10.83 7.63 10.96
C ARG A 15 11.61 6.58 10.16
N PHE A 16 10.92 5.86 9.27
CA PHE A 16 11.51 4.88 8.35
C PHE A 16 11.12 5.23 6.90
N PRO A 17 11.69 6.32 6.34
CA PRO A 17 11.29 6.81 5.01
C PRO A 17 11.65 5.87 3.86
N HIS A 18 12.44 4.82 4.13
CA HIS A 18 12.87 3.81 3.16
C HIS A 18 12.22 2.43 3.39
N ASP A 19 11.36 2.30 4.40
CA ASP A 19 10.67 1.04 4.67
C ASP A 19 9.40 0.96 3.82
N GLU A 20 9.41 0.11 2.80
CA GLU A 20 8.25 -0.11 1.94
C GLU A 20 7.07 -0.75 2.65
N ALA A 21 7.28 -1.46 3.77
CA ALA A 21 6.22 -2.21 4.43
C ALA A 21 5.11 -1.28 4.95
N ILE A 22 5.47 -0.07 5.37
CA ILE A 22 4.50 0.90 5.90
C ILE A 22 3.54 1.39 4.81
N PRO A 23 3.99 2.04 3.71
CA PRO A 23 3.10 2.42 2.61
C PRO A 23 2.45 1.20 1.94
N TYR A 24 3.10 0.04 1.90
CA TYR A 24 2.49 -1.17 1.36
C TYR A 24 1.28 -1.62 2.19
N ASN A 25 1.42 -1.72 3.51
CA ASN A 25 0.31 -2.11 4.39
C ASN A 25 -0.83 -1.08 4.37
N LEU A 26 -0.51 0.21 4.22
CA LEU A 26 -1.52 1.26 4.02
C LEU A 26 -2.27 1.10 2.70
N ALA A 27 -1.61 0.65 1.64
CA ALA A 27 -2.24 0.33 0.37
C ALA A 27 -3.23 -0.84 0.51
N CYS A 28 -2.81 -1.94 1.15
CA CYS A 28 -3.68 -3.09 1.41
C CYS A 28 -4.92 -2.68 2.21
N TYR A 29 -4.72 -1.90 3.28
CA TYR A 29 -5.80 -1.40 4.12
C TYR A 29 -6.82 -0.54 3.35
N LYS A 30 -6.34 0.44 2.57
CA LYS A 30 -7.21 1.29 1.77
C LYS A 30 -7.93 0.52 0.67
N CYS A 31 -7.26 -0.48 0.09
CA CYS A 31 -7.84 -1.33 -0.93
C CYS A 31 -9.01 -2.16 -0.40
N GLN A 32 -8.82 -2.82 0.75
CA GLN A 32 -9.89 -3.57 1.43
C GLN A 32 -11.06 -2.69 1.89
N SER A 33 -10.80 -1.41 2.17
CA SER A 33 -11.83 -0.44 2.55
C SER A 33 -12.60 0.13 1.35
N GLY A 34 -12.28 -0.29 0.12
CA GLY A 34 -12.88 0.22 -1.12
C GLY A 34 -12.34 1.58 -1.56
N GLU A 35 -11.36 2.14 -0.85
CA GLU A 35 -10.73 3.43 -1.13
C GLU A 35 -9.60 3.27 -2.16
N LEU A 36 -9.94 2.80 -3.35
CA LEU A 36 -8.97 2.32 -4.35
C LEU A 36 -8.02 3.41 -4.86
N GLY A 37 -8.47 4.67 -4.90
CA GLY A 37 -7.62 5.80 -5.25
C GLY A 37 -6.49 6.00 -4.24
N GLU A 38 -6.81 6.00 -2.96
CA GLU A 38 -5.81 6.12 -1.90
C GLU A 38 -4.91 4.88 -1.83
N ALA A 39 -5.49 3.70 -2.02
CA ALA A 39 -4.73 2.44 -2.07
C ALA A 39 -3.65 2.48 -3.15
N ARG A 40 -4.00 2.99 -4.34
CA ARG A 40 -3.05 3.18 -5.43
C ARG A 40 -1.92 4.13 -5.02
N GLU A 41 -2.24 5.29 -4.48
CA GLU A 41 -1.22 6.27 -4.07
C GLU A 41 -0.25 5.69 -3.03
N TRP A 42 -0.77 4.91 -2.08
CA TRP A 42 0.05 4.25 -1.08
C TRP A 42 0.96 3.17 -1.69
N LEU A 43 0.44 2.41 -2.66
CA LEU A 43 1.25 1.40 -3.35
C LEU A 43 2.33 2.05 -4.22
N GLU A 44 2.04 3.17 -4.90
CA GLU A 44 3.04 3.96 -5.62
C GLU A 44 4.13 4.50 -4.68
N ARG A 45 3.76 4.93 -3.46
CA ARG A 45 4.74 5.32 -2.44
C ARG A 45 5.61 4.14 -2.01
N ALA A 46 5.04 2.95 -1.80
CA ALA A 46 5.80 1.75 -1.48
C ALA A 46 6.81 1.37 -2.57
N LEU A 47 6.38 1.45 -3.84
CA LEU A 47 7.24 1.23 -5.00
C LEU A 47 8.38 2.23 -5.10
N LYS A 48 8.17 3.47 -4.64
CA LYS A 48 9.16 4.54 -4.69
C LYS A 48 10.21 4.44 -3.57
N VAL A 49 9.82 4.00 -2.37
CA VAL A 49 10.71 4.00 -1.20
C VAL A 49 11.50 2.71 -1.04
N GLY A 50 10.97 1.57 -1.48
CA GLY A 50 11.68 0.28 -1.42
C GLY A 50 12.05 -0.30 -2.78
N ASP A 51 12.35 -1.59 -2.79
CA ASP A 51 12.65 -2.31 -4.03
C ASP A 51 11.38 -2.53 -4.84
N SER A 52 11.21 -1.73 -5.88
CA SER A 52 10.07 -1.80 -6.79
C SER A 52 9.81 -3.19 -7.37
N LYS A 53 10.84 -4.01 -7.65
CA LYS A 53 10.64 -5.37 -8.17
C LYS A 53 10.06 -6.27 -7.10
N ARG A 54 10.57 -6.18 -5.88
CA ARG A 54 10.07 -6.95 -4.74
C ARG A 54 8.64 -6.56 -4.40
N VAL A 55 8.36 -5.26 -4.33
CA VAL A 55 7.01 -4.74 -4.04
C VAL A 55 6.00 -5.16 -5.11
N LYS A 56 6.34 -5.07 -6.42
CA LYS A 56 5.46 -5.56 -7.49
C LYS A 56 5.17 -7.06 -7.37
N LYS A 57 6.19 -7.87 -7.02
CA LYS A 57 6.01 -9.32 -6.82
C LYS A 57 5.06 -9.62 -5.66
N MET A 58 5.20 -8.92 -4.54
CA MET A 58 4.29 -9.05 -3.40
C MET A 58 2.87 -8.66 -3.80
N ALA A 59 2.71 -7.47 -4.38
CA ALA A 59 1.41 -6.89 -4.74
C ALA A 59 0.62 -7.74 -5.74
N ALA A 60 1.31 -8.41 -6.67
CA ALA A 60 0.69 -9.27 -7.67
C ALA A 60 0.02 -10.53 -7.08
N THR A 61 0.43 -10.96 -5.89
CA THR A 61 -0.10 -12.16 -5.22
C THR A 61 -0.88 -11.85 -3.95
N ASP A 62 -1.03 -10.58 -3.60
CA ASP A 62 -1.65 -10.15 -2.36
C ASP A 62 -3.18 -10.06 -2.54
N PRO A 63 -3.96 -10.89 -1.83
CA PRO A 63 -5.43 -10.86 -1.93
C PRO A 63 -6.02 -9.52 -1.47
N ASP A 64 -5.33 -8.78 -0.61
CA ASP A 64 -5.82 -7.50 -0.09
C ASP A 64 -5.77 -6.40 -1.15
N LEU A 65 -4.92 -6.57 -2.17
CA LEU A 65 -4.78 -5.67 -3.31
C LEU A 65 -5.59 -6.12 -4.53
N MET A 66 -6.23 -7.30 -4.48
CA MET A 66 -7.03 -7.84 -5.58
C MET A 66 -8.12 -6.86 -6.07
N PRO A 67 -8.88 -6.17 -5.20
CA PRO A 67 -9.87 -5.19 -5.65
C PRO A 67 -9.29 -4.06 -6.51
N LEU A 68 -8.02 -3.70 -6.30
CA LEU A 68 -7.33 -2.69 -7.09
C LEU A 68 -7.17 -3.13 -8.56
N TRP A 69 -6.87 -4.42 -8.77
CA TRP A 69 -6.63 -5.01 -10.08
C TRP A 69 -7.95 -5.27 -10.83
N GLU A 70 -8.97 -5.77 -10.13
CA GLU A 70 -10.29 -6.04 -10.71
C GLU A 70 -10.96 -4.80 -11.28
N GLN A 71 -10.71 -3.64 -10.65
CA GLN A 71 -11.22 -2.34 -11.08
C GLN A 71 -10.35 -1.68 -12.16
N GLY A 72 -9.32 -2.38 -12.65
CA GLY A 72 -8.46 -1.93 -13.73
C GLY A 72 -7.56 -0.74 -13.36
N VAL A 73 -7.28 -0.54 -12.07
CA VAL A 73 -6.42 0.54 -11.61
C VAL A 73 -4.99 0.31 -12.09
N LYS A 74 -4.48 1.25 -12.89
CA LYS A 74 -3.09 1.22 -13.37
C LYS A 74 -2.17 1.88 -12.35
N ILE A 75 -1.02 1.26 -12.12
CA ILE A 75 0.06 1.80 -11.28
C ILE A 75 1.22 2.20 -12.19
N ASN A 76 1.75 3.41 -11.97
CA ASN A 76 2.85 3.96 -12.75
C ASN A 76 4.21 3.37 -12.35
#